data_AF-A0A535ERW5-F1
#
_entry.id   AF-A0A535ERW5-F1
#
_cell.length_a   1.000
_cell.length_b   1.000
_cell.length_c   1.000
_cell.angle_alpha   90.00
_cell.angle_beta   90.00
_cell.angle_gamma   90.00
#
_symmetry.space_group_name_H-M   'P 1'
#
loop_
_entity.id
_entity.type
_entity.pdbx_description
1 polymer ?
#
loop_
_entity_poly.entity_id
_entity_poly.type
_entity_poly.pdbx_seq_one_letter_code
_entity_poly.pdbx_strand_id
1 'polypeptide(L)'
;MARLSAGLLVALLAVAPQPAGARQAPGAPCRAVERNPVSFAVDASGALVASFALAGGATTGRVPVPAGRVPPGFTASVGDVRLGSYEPAGAGRPLVCRMDPTYHLLCLADGVVGEFCLAWTREPVP
;
A
#
# COMPACT_ATOMS: atom_id res chain seq x y z
N MET A 1 -45.97 -36.28 -4.67
CA MET A 1 -44.86 -35.70 -5.47
C MET A 1 -45.03 -34.19 -5.51
N ALA A 2 -44.14 -33.44 -4.86
CA ALA A 2 -43.98 -31.98 -4.98
C ALA A 2 -42.60 -31.62 -4.40
N ARG A 3 -41.82 -30.82 -5.12
CA ARG A 3 -40.52 -30.26 -4.69
C ARG A 3 -40.74 -29.06 -3.78
N LEU A 4 -39.85 -28.83 -2.81
CA LEU A 4 -39.49 -27.48 -2.36
C LEU A 4 -38.11 -27.45 -1.72
N SER A 5 -37.23 -26.68 -2.35
CA SER A 5 -35.90 -26.29 -1.89
C SER A 5 -36.00 -25.01 -1.07
N ALA A 6 -35.29 -24.91 0.06
CA ALA A 6 -34.99 -23.67 0.77
C ALA A 6 -33.83 -23.95 1.74
N GLY A 7 -32.77 -23.18 1.86
CA GLY A 7 -32.34 -21.93 1.26
C GLY A 7 -31.03 -21.58 1.97
N LEU A 8 -29.97 -21.35 1.20
CA LEU A 8 -28.65 -20.96 1.72
C LEU A 8 -28.79 -19.57 2.35
N LEU A 9 -28.62 -19.47 3.68
CA LEU A 9 -28.52 -18.18 4.35
C LEU A 9 -27.17 -17.53 3.97
N VAL A 10 -27.21 -16.58 3.05
CA VAL A 10 -26.12 -15.65 2.80
C VAL A 10 -26.18 -14.61 3.91
N ALA A 11 -25.25 -14.68 4.87
CA ALA A 11 -25.01 -13.59 5.79
C ALA A 11 -24.40 -12.43 5.00
N LEU A 12 -25.22 -11.41 4.69
CA LEU A 12 -24.74 -10.11 4.27
C LEU A 12 -23.99 -9.49 5.46
N LEU A 13 -22.66 -9.63 5.47
CA LEU A 13 -21.82 -8.72 6.23
C LEU A 13 -22.06 -7.33 5.65
N ALA A 14 -22.79 -6.50 6.41
CA ALA A 14 -22.95 -5.09 6.14
C ALA A 14 -21.55 -4.47 6.07
N VAL A 15 -21.08 -4.20 4.86
CA VAL A 15 -19.93 -3.31 4.63
C VAL A 15 -20.38 -1.96 5.14
N ALA A 16 -19.89 -1.55 6.31
CA ALA A 16 -20.06 -0.18 6.75
C ALA A 16 -19.48 0.72 5.66
N PRO A 17 -20.24 1.69 5.13
CA PRO A 17 -19.69 2.63 4.16
C PRO A 17 -18.50 3.34 4.82
N GLN A 18 -17.33 3.19 4.23
CA GLN A 18 -16.16 3.99 4.59
C GLN A 18 -16.57 5.47 4.53
N PRO A 19 -16.23 6.30 5.53
CA PRO A 19 -16.60 7.71 5.51
C PRO A 19 -16.12 8.32 4.19
N ALA A 20 -17.08 8.83 3.42
CA ALA A 20 -16.82 9.53 2.17
C ALA A 20 -15.76 10.61 2.44
N GLY A 21 -14.73 10.63 1.60
CA GLY A 21 -13.43 11.24 1.89
C GLY A 21 -13.50 12.59 2.60
N ALA A 22 -12.62 12.76 3.58
CA ALA A 22 -12.24 14.09 4.04
C ALA A 22 -11.88 14.93 2.80
N ARG A 23 -12.76 15.87 2.47
CA ARG A 23 -12.65 16.72 1.29
C ARG A 23 -11.30 17.44 1.37
N GLN A 24 -10.44 17.24 0.37
CA GLN A 24 -9.14 17.91 0.30
C GLN A 24 -9.38 19.43 0.30
N ALA A 25 -9.10 20.09 1.43
CA ALA A 25 -9.17 21.55 1.57
C ALA A 25 -7.75 22.15 1.48
N PRO A 26 -7.59 23.41 1.06
CA PRO A 26 -6.31 24.11 1.21
C PRO A 26 -5.80 23.99 2.66
N GLY A 27 -4.54 23.61 2.84
CA GLY A 27 -3.95 23.33 4.16
C GLY A 27 -4.27 21.95 4.77
N ALA A 28 -5.15 21.13 4.16
CA ALA A 28 -5.36 19.74 4.58
C ALA A 28 -4.14 18.87 4.25
N PRO A 29 -3.88 17.79 5.01
CA PRO A 29 -2.79 16.87 4.72
C PRO A 29 -3.05 16.14 3.38
N CYS A 30 -2.17 16.38 2.42
CA CYS A 30 -2.03 15.60 1.20
C CYS A 30 -1.51 14.20 1.55
N ARG A 31 -2.10 13.16 0.95
CA ARG A 31 -1.63 11.78 1.05
C ARG A 31 -1.56 11.17 -0.34
N ALA A 32 -0.35 10.83 -0.77
CA ALA A 32 -0.14 10.03 -1.98
C ALA A 32 0.55 8.74 -1.57
N VAL A 33 -0.13 7.61 -1.81
CA VAL A 33 0.41 6.27 -1.54
C VAL A 33 1.06 5.75 -2.80
N GLU A 34 2.32 5.36 -2.70
CA GLU A 34 3.10 4.75 -3.76
C GLU A 34 3.36 3.28 -3.38
N ARG A 35 3.23 2.38 -4.36
CA ARG A 35 3.46 0.95 -4.19
C ARG A 35 4.71 0.58 -4.98
N ASN A 36 5.76 0.19 -4.27
CA ASN A 36 7.06 -0.09 -4.86
C ASN A 36 7.27 -1.60 -4.94
N PRO A 37 7.62 -2.16 -6.12
CA PRO A 37 7.94 -3.57 -6.25
C PRO A 37 9.20 -3.91 -5.44
N VAL A 38 9.22 -5.12 -4.89
CA VAL A 38 10.34 -5.64 -4.10
C VAL A 38 11.08 -6.70 -4.89
N SER A 39 12.40 -6.56 -4.95
CA SER A 39 13.31 -7.57 -5.47
C SER A 39 13.95 -8.33 -4.32
N PHE A 40 14.10 -9.64 -4.47
CA PHE A 40 14.74 -10.51 -3.48
C PHE A 40 16.05 -11.05 -4.01
N ALA A 41 17.11 -11.02 -3.20
CA ALA A 41 18.40 -11.62 -3.53
C ALA A 41 19.05 -12.22 -2.27
N VAL A 42 19.83 -13.27 -2.44
CA VAL A 42 20.68 -13.81 -1.36
C VAL A 42 22.00 -13.04 -1.38
N ASP A 43 22.41 -12.50 -0.23
CA ASP A 43 23.67 -11.78 -0.11
C ASP A 43 24.87 -12.69 0.16
N ALA A 44 26.07 -12.11 0.29
CA ALA A 44 27.32 -12.85 0.50
C ALA A 44 27.35 -13.65 1.83
N SER A 45 26.51 -13.31 2.80
CA SER A 45 26.38 -14.03 4.07
C SER A 45 25.39 -15.20 3.99
N GLY A 46 24.69 -15.37 2.86
CA GLY A 46 23.63 -16.34 2.69
C GLY A 46 22.25 -15.86 3.17
N ALA A 47 22.11 -14.59 3.54
CA ALA A 47 20.84 -14.03 3.99
C ALA A 47 19.97 -13.58 2.80
N LEU A 48 18.66 -13.84 2.87
CA LEU A 48 17.70 -13.30 1.90
C LEU A 48 17.45 -11.82 2.21
N VAL A 49 17.67 -10.95 1.23
CA VAL A 49 17.52 -9.49 1.37
C VAL A 49 16.44 -9.00 0.41
N ALA A 50 15.48 -8.26 0.94
CA ALA A 50 14.49 -7.50 0.17
C ALA A 50 15.06 -6.13 -0.18
N SER A 51 14.94 -5.72 -1.44
CA SER A 51 15.35 -4.40 -1.94
C SER A 51 14.19 -3.71 -2.66
N PHE A 52 13.99 -2.42 -2.42
CA PHE A 52 12.85 -1.66 -2.94
C PHE A 52 13.17 -0.16 -3.01
N ALA A 53 12.46 0.56 -3.88
CA ALA A 53 12.47 2.02 -3.90
C ALA A 53 11.59 2.58 -2.75
N LEU A 54 11.97 3.74 -2.21
CA LEU A 54 11.16 4.52 -1.26
C LEU A 54 11.36 6.02 -1.47
N ALA A 55 10.56 6.81 -0.76
CA ALA A 55 10.59 8.26 -0.80
C ALA A 55 10.37 8.80 -2.22
N GLY A 56 9.35 8.27 -2.90
CA GLY A 56 9.08 8.63 -4.30
C GLY A 56 10.15 8.16 -5.28
N GLY A 57 10.90 7.11 -4.92
CA GLY A 57 12.01 6.59 -5.72
C GLY A 57 13.33 7.34 -5.57
N ALA A 58 13.41 8.33 -4.68
CA ALA A 58 14.63 9.09 -4.43
C ALA A 58 15.72 8.27 -3.72
N THR A 59 15.35 7.17 -3.05
CA THR A 59 16.30 6.30 -2.35
C THR A 59 15.86 4.84 -2.35
N THR A 60 16.78 3.95 -1.99
CA THR A 60 16.60 2.49 -2.00
C THR A 60 16.71 1.92 -0.59
N GLY A 61 15.73 1.11 -0.20
CA GLY A 61 15.67 0.39 1.06
C GLY A 61 16.16 -1.03 0.89
N ARG A 62 16.86 -1.54 1.91
CA ARG A 62 17.34 -2.93 1.96
C ARG A 62 17.08 -3.49 3.36
N VAL A 63 16.38 -4.62 3.44
CA VAL A 63 16.04 -5.24 4.72
C VAL A 63 16.27 -6.75 4.63
N PRO A 64 17.03 -7.35 5.56
CA PRO A 64 17.11 -8.80 5.69
C PRO A 64 15.72 -9.37 5.99
N VAL A 65 15.31 -10.40 5.27
CA VAL A 65 14.03 -11.10 5.50
C VAL A 65 14.30 -12.55 5.86
N PRO A 66 13.58 -13.14 6.82
CA PRO A 66 13.81 -14.53 7.20
C PRO A 66 13.56 -15.49 6.02
N ALA A 67 14.48 -16.43 5.82
CA ALA A 67 14.42 -17.40 4.73
C ALA A 67 13.14 -18.27 4.83
N GLY A 68 12.47 -18.50 3.68
CA GLY A 68 11.22 -19.27 3.59
C GLY A 68 9.95 -18.45 3.32
N ARG A 69 10.07 -17.20 2.86
CA ARG A 69 8.96 -16.22 2.85
C ARG A 69 8.50 -15.67 1.50
N VAL A 70 8.98 -16.16 0.37
CA VAL A 70 8.41 -15.77 -0.94
C VAL A 70 7.46 -16.88 -1.38
N PRO A 71 6.14 -16.72 -1.23
CA PRO A 71 5.21 -17.73 -1.69
C PRO A 71 5.33 -17.85 -3.23
N PRO A 72 5.40 -19.07 -3.78
CA PRO A 72 5.49 -19.24 -5.24
C PRO A 72 4.24 -18.66 -5.92
N GLY A 73 4.44 -17.92 -7.00
CA GLY A 73 3.36 -17.23 -7.73
C GLY A 73 2.84 -15.96 -7.05
N PHE A 74 3.63 -15.34 -6.18
CA PHE A 74 3.32 -14.04 -5.59
C PHE A 74 4.43 -13.03 -5.85
N THR A 75 4.03 -11.79 -6.10
CA THR A 75 4.90 -10.61 -6.06
C THR A 75 4.79 -9.94 -4.69
N ALA A 76 5.85 -9.25 -4.28
CA ALA A 76 5.83 -8.44 -3.06
C ALA A 76 5.99 -6.95 -3.40
N SER A 77 5.40 -6.13 -2.55
CA SER A 77 5.50 -4.67 -2.64
C SER A 77 5.59 -4.03 -1.26
N VAL A 78 6.22 -2.87 -1.20
CA VAL A 78 6.27 -1.99 -0.03
C VAL A 78 5.49 -0.72 -0.35
N GLY A 79 4.75 -0.21 0.63
CA GLY A 79 4.09 1.08 0.52
C GLY A 79 4.95 2.19 1.12
N ASP A 80 5.03 3.32 0.44
CA ASP A 80 5.39 4.58 1.07
C ASP A 80 4.28 5.61 0.83
N VAL A 81 4.09 6.47 1.82
CA VAL A 81 3.13 7.56 1.76
C VAL A 81 3.87 8.88 1.84
N ARG A 82 3.62 9.72 0.85
CA ARG A 82 3.98 11.13 0.88
C ARG A 82 2.93 11.88 1.68
N LEU A 83 3.33 12.40 2.83
CA LEU A 83 2.55 13.30 3.66
C LEU A 83 3.05 14.73 3.45
N GLY A 84 2.15 15.69 3.34
CA GLY A 84 2.48 17.11 3.25
C GLY A 84 1.21 17.94 3.28
N SER A 85 1.30 19.25 3.11
CA SER A 85 0.13 20.12 2.93
C SER A 85 -0.02 20.51 1.46
N TYR A 86 -1.26 20.77 1.03
CA TYR A 86 -1.50 21.43 -0.26
C TYR A 86 -1.20 22.93 -0.14
N GLU A 87 -0.39 23.45 -1.05
CA GLU A 87 -0.36 24.89 -1.30
C GLU A 87 -1.67 25.29 -1.99
N PRO A 88 -2.32 26.41 -1.60
CA PRO A 88 -3.48 26.90 -2.32
C PRO A 88 -3.09 27.17 -3.78
N ALA A 89 -3.60 26.33 -4.68
CA ALA A 89 -3.38 26.51 -6.09
C ALA A 89 -4.12 27.78 -6.53
N GLY A 90 -3.46 28.67 -7.29
CA GLY A 90 -4.14 29.80 -7.93
C GLY A 90 -5.35 29.33 -8.75
N ALA A 91 -6.35 30.20 -8.92
CA ALA A 91 -7.63 29.84 -9.55
C ALA A 91 -7.44 29.03 -10.85
N GLY A 92 -8.08 27.85 -10.90
CA GLY A 92 -8.05 26.96 -12.07
C GLY A 92 -6.88 25.96 -12.14
N ARG A 93 -6.03 25.88 -11.11
CA ARG A 93 -4.94 24.88 -11.06
C ARG A 93 -5.29 23.70 -10.13
N PRO A 94 -4.91 22.46 -10.48
CA PRO A 94 -5.12 21.31 -9.60
C PRO A 94 -4.31 21.45 -8.31
N LEU A 95 -4.89 21.01 -7.19
CA LEU A 95 -4.18 20.89 -5.92
C LEU A 95 -3.06 19.85 -6.07
N VAL A 96 -1.82 20.26 -5.81
CA VAL A 96 -0.63 19.39 -5.79
C VAL A 96 -0.05 19.38 -4.38
N CYS A 97 0.45 18.24 -3.91
CA CYS A 97 1.22 18.21 -2.66
C CYS A 97 2.43 19.14 -2.86
N ARG A 98 2.39 20.35 -2.29
CA ARG A 98 3.45 21.33 -2.41
C ARG A 98 3.62 22.00 -1.07
N MET A 99 4.66 21.53 -0.39
CA MET A 99 5.50 22.20 0.59
C MET A 99 6.02 21.07 1.47
N ASP A 100 7.26 20.65 1.21
CA ASP A 100 8.03 19.71 2.03
C ASP A 100 7.36 18.35 2.32
N PRO A 101 7.28 17.45 1.31
CA PRO A 101 6.74 16.12 1.53
C PRO A 101 7.64 15.29 2.45
N THR A 102 7.13 14.87 3.61
CA THR A 102 7.75 13.80 4.39
C THR A 102 7.25 12.46 3.88
N TYR A 103 8.19 11.57 3.61
CA TYR A 103 7.88 10.20 3.21
C TYR A 103 7.94 9.29 4.41
N HIS A 104 6.93 8.44 4.53
CA HIS A 104 6.84 7.45 5.59
C HIS A 104 6.56 6.09 4.97
N LEU A 105 7.11 5.03 5.56
CA LEU A 105 6.65 3.68 5.24
C LEU A 105 5.17 3.55 5.59
N LEU A 106 4.44 2.82 4.78
CA LEU A 106 3.05 2.48 5.00
C LEU A 106 2.91 0.97 4.91
N CYS A 107 2.43 0.34 5.98
CA CYS A 107 2.03 -1.04 5.88
C CYS A 107 0.71 -1.13 5.11
N LEU A 108 0.77 -1.70 3.91
CA LEU A 108 -0.37 -1.77 2.99
C LEU A 108 -1.44 -2.79 3.42
N ALA A 109 -1.13 -3.65 4.39
CA ALA A 109 -2.05 -4.67 4.88
C ALA A 109 -3.04 -4.12 5.92
N ASP A 110 -2.59 -3.22 6.80
CA ASP A 110 -3.37 -2.67 7.92
C ASP A 110 -3.49 -1.13 7.88
N GLY A 111 -2.75 -0.46 7.01
CA GLY A 111 -2.75 0.99 6.87
C GLY A 111 -1.90 1.73 7.90
N VAL A 112 -1.05 1.04 8.67
CA VAL A 112 -0.20 1.66 9.70
C VAL A 112 0.95 2.43 9.06
N VAL A 113 1.10 3.71 9.44
CA VAL A 113 2.17 4.59 8.97
C VAL A 113 3.38 4.50 9.90
N GLY A 114 4.58 4.45 9.34
CA GLY A 114 5.84 4.32 10.05
C GLY A 114 6.29 2.88 10.28
N GLU A 115 5.51 1.90 9.82
CA GLU A 115 5.80 0.48 9.95
C GLU A 115 6.20 -0.14 8.61
N PHE A 116 7.23 -0.99 8.63
CA PHE A 116 7.61 -1.78 7.47
C PHE A 116 6.78 -3.06 7.39
N CYS A 117 6.14 -3.29 6.26
CA CYS A 117 5.60 -4.61 5.94
C CYS A 117 5.64 -4.89 4.43
N LEU A 118 5.67 -6.18 4.09
CA LEU A 118 5.56 -6.64 2.71
C LEU A 118 4.10 -6.96 2.41
N ALA A 119 3.56 -6.36 1.35
CA ALA A 119 2.27 -6.74 0.81
C ALA A 119 2.44 -7.70 -0.37
N TRP A 120 1.84 -8.87 -0.24
CA TRP A 120 1.89 -9.95 -1.22
C TRP A 120 0.69 -9.87 -2.16
N THR A 121 0.95 -9.92 -3.46
CA THR A 121 -0.09 -9.97 -4.50
C THR A 121 0.12 -11.25 -5.30
N ARG A 122 -0.94 -12.05 -5.43
CA ARG A 122 -0.90 -13.26 -6.26
C ARG A 122 -0.75 -12.86 -7.73
N GLU A 123 0.20 -13.46 -8.43
CA GLU A 123 0.30 -13.30 -9.87
C GLU A 123 -0.87 -14.02 -10.54
N PRO A 124 -1.52 -13.42 -11.55
CA PRO A 124 -2.46 -14.13 -12.40
C PRO A 124 -1.76 -15.35 -13.01
N VAL A 125 -2.39 -16.52 -12.91
CA VAL A 125 -1.93 -17.70 -13.66
C VAL A 125 -2.19 -17.42 -15.14
N PRO A 126 -1.18 -17.51 -16.02
CA PRO A 126 -1.35 -17.28 -17.45
C PRO A 126 -2.30 -18.29 -18.10
#